data_AF-F3GL30-F1
#
_entry.id   AF-F3GL30-F1
#
_cell.length_a   1.000
_cell.length_b   1.000
_cell.length_c   1.000
_cell.angle_alpha   90.00
_cell.angle_beta   90.00
_cell.angle_gamma   90.00
#
_symmetry.space_group_name_H-M   'P 1'
#
loop_
_entity.id
_entity.type
_entity.pdbx_description
1 polymer ?
#
loop_
_entity_poly.entity_id
_entity_poly.type
_entity_poly.pdbx_seq_one_letter_code
_entity_poly.pdbx_strand_id
1 'polypeptide(L)'
;LSRAVFRTGDKILDNGLEEPRVKFSSPDPIIRREALERLWDAFERLKSLADADKKRLISMILDATASEPAFRTMLNFEAKQLTDNG
;
A
#
# COMPACT_ATOMS: atom_id res chain seq x y z
N LEU A 1 20.54 6.35 -9.16
CA LEU A 1 19.32 6.27 -8.32
C LEU A 1 19.48 5.12 -7.35
N SER A 2 19.56 5.39 -6.05
CA SER A 2 19.60 4.34 -5.01
C SER A 2 18.27 3.60 -5.01
N ARG A 3 18.27 2.36 -5.47
CA ARG A 3 17.07 1.52 -5.52
C ARG A 3 16.75 1.10 -4.09
N ALA A 4 15.65 1.60 -3.54
CA ALA A 4 15.13 1.13 -2.26
C ALA A 4 14.84 -0.38 -2.40
N VAL A 5 15.59 -1.19 -1.64
CA VAL A 5 15.36 -2.63 -1.52
C VAL A 5 14.34 -2.82 -0.41
N PHE A 6 13.22 -3.47 -0.71
CA PHE A 6 12.25 -3.84 0.32
C PHE A 6 12.87 -4.86 1.27
N ARG A 7 12.81 -4.57 2.57
CA ARG A 7 13.31 -5.40 3.67
C ARG A 7 12.25 -5.50 4.76
N THR A 8 11.09 -6.02 4.38
CA THR A 8 9.95 -6.16 5.30
C THR A 8 10.13 -7.31 6.29
N GLY A 9 11.12 -8.18 6.05
CA GLY A 9 11.33 -9.43 6.81
C GLY A 9 10.53 -10.60 6.25
N ASP A 10 9.62 -10.35 5.31
CA ASP A 10 8.86 -11.36 4.57
C ASP A 10 9.29 -11.37 3.10
N LYS A 11 9.99 -12.43 2.70
CA LYS A 11 10.54 -12.57 1.34
C LYS A 11 9.46 -12.59 0.25
N ILE A 12 8.25 -13.05 0.58
CA ILE A 12 7.14 -13.09 -0.38
C ILE A 12 6.64 -11.67 -0.63
N LEU A 13 6.52 -10.87 0.44
CA LEU A 13 6.16 -9.46 0.36
C LEU A 13 7.23 -8.64 -0.36
N ASP A 14 8.51 -8.84 -0.02
CA ASP A 14 9.62 -8.13 -0.67
C ASP A 14 9.67 -8.41 -2.19
N ASN A 15 9.51 -9.68 -2.59
CA ASN A 15 9.43 -10.05 -4.01
C ASN A 15 8.16 -9.54 -4.68
N GLY A 16 7.03 -9.57 -3.96
CA GLY A 16 5.73 -9.09 -4.43
C GLY A 16 5.66 -7.59 -4.66
N LEU A 17 6.60 -6.80 -4.13
CA LEU A 17 6.65 -5.35 -4.32
C LEU A 17 7.63 -4.91 -5.42
N GLU A 18 8.70 -5.66 -5.68
CA GLU A 18 9.74 -5.24 -6.64
C GLU A 18 9.26 -5.20 -8.09
N GLU A 19 8.62 -6.28 -8.56
CA GLU A 19 8.17 -6.39 -9.95
C GLU A 19 7.00 -5.42 -10.26
N PRO A 20 5.95 -5.32 -9.43
CA PRO A 20 4.82 -4.45 -9.72
C PRO A 20 5.15 -2.96 -9.65
N ARG A 21 6.09 -2.55 -8.78
CA ARG A 21 6.54 -1.15 -8.70
C ARG A 21 7.00 -0.60 -10.04
N VAL A 22 7.71 -1.41 -10.83
CA VAL A 22 8.20 -0.99 -12.15
C VAL A 22 7.07 -1.06 -13.19
N LYS A 23 6.27 -2.13 -13.15
CA LYS A 23 5.22 -2.39 -14.14
C LYS A 23 4.04 -1.42 -14.04
N PHE A 24 3.77 -0.85 -12.86
CA PHE A 24 2.68 0.09 -12.66
C PHE A 24 2.80 1.37 -13.52
N SER A 25 4.03 1.76 -13.89
CA SER A 25 4.28 2.90 -14.78
C SER A 25 4.31 2.53 -16.28
N SER A 26 3.97 1.28 -16.64
CA SER A 26 3.95 0.84 -18.03
C SER A 26 2.93 1.64 -18.87
N PRO A 27 3.21 1.95 -20.15
CA PRO A 27 2.22 2.54 -21.05
C PRO A 27 1.10 1.55 -21.41
N ASP A 28 1.33 0.24 -21.26
CA ASP A 28 0.33 -0.80 -21.53
C ASP A 28 -0.68 -0.91 -20.37
N PRO A 29 -1.99 -0.69 -20.63
CA PRO A 29 -3.03 -0.77 -19.60
C PRO A 29 -3.21 -2.16 -18.98
N ILE A 30 -2.91 -3.24 -19.69
CA ILE A 30 -2.99 -4.61 -19.16
C ILE A 30 -1.89 -4.81 -18.12
N ILE A 31 -0.66 -4.43 -18.47
CA ILE A 31 0.50 -4.51 -17.57
C ILE A 31 0.28 -3.65 -16.32
N ARG A 32 -0.30 -2.45 -16.46
CA ARG A 32 -0.62 -1.60 -15.31
C ARG A 32 -1.65 -2.23 -14.39
N ARG A 33 -2.70 -2.84 -14.95
CA ARG A 33 -3.75 -3.50 -14.16
C ARG A 33 -3.17 -4.66 -13.35
N GLU A 34 -2.41 -5.55 -14.00
CA GLU A 34 -1.75 -6.67 -13.31
C GLU A 34 -0.79 -6.20 -12.20
N ALA A 35 -0.06 -5.11 -12.45
CA ALA A 35 0.81 -4.50 -11.45
C ALA A 35 -0.01 -3.96 -10.26
N LEU A 36 -1.14 -3.31 -10.53
CA LEU A 36 -2.03 -2.78 -9.49
C LEU A 36 -2.62 -3.92 -8.64
N GLU A 37 -3.07 -5.01 -9.25
CA GLU A 37 -3.59 -6.20 -8.55
C GLU A 37 -2.52 -6.80 -7.62
N ARG A 38 -1.28 -6.95 -8.09
CA ARG A 38 -0.20 -7.45 -7.24
C ARG A 38 0.20 -6.50 -6.12
N LEU A 39 0.16 -5.19 -6.35
CA LEU A 39 0.37 -4.20 -5.29
C LEU A 39 -0.72 -4.28 -4.23
N TRP A 40 -1.96 -4.55 -4.66
CA TRP A 40 -3.08 -4.77 -3.76
C TRP A 40 -2.91 -6.05 -2.92
N ASP A 41 -2.53 -7.16 -3.53
CA ASP A 41 -2.23 -8.41 -2.80
C ASP A 41 -1.09 -8.22 -1.79
N ALA A 42 -0.04 -7.49 -2.16
CA ALA A 42 1.06 -7.14 -1.26
C ALA A 42 0.58 -6.30 -0.07
N PHE A 43 -0.34 -5.35 -0.31
CA PHE A 43 -0.97 -4.57 0.75
C PHE A 43 -1.83 -5.43 1.69
N GLU A 44 -2.63 -6.37 1.16
CA GLU A 44 -3.37 -7.35 1.97
C GLU A 44 -2.45 -8.22 2.83
N ARG A 45 -1.31 -8.64 2.26
CA ARG A 45 -0.29 -9.40 3.00
C ARG A 45 0.34 -8.57 4.11
N LEU A 46 0.70 -7.33 3.84
CA LEU A 46 1.25 -6.40 4.84
C LEU A 46 0.27 -6.25 6.02
N LYS A 47 -1.03 -6.15 5.72
CA LYS A 47 -2.07 -6.10 6.76
C LYS A 47 -2.10 -7.35 7.65
N SER A 48 -1.74 -8.50 7.11
CA SER A 48 -1.71 -9.77 7.85
C SER A 48 -0.48 -9.93 8.73
N LEU A 49 0.61 -9.19 8.45
CA LEU A 49 1.91 -9.38 9.11
C LEU A 49 2.15 -8.43 10.29
N ALA A 50 1.46 -7.30 10.36
CA ALA A 50 1.92 -6.18 11.18
C ALA A 50 1.21 -6.01 12.54
N ASP A 51 -0.11 -6.27 12.66
CA ASP A 51 -0.79 -6.28 13.97
C ASP A 51 -2.11 -7.06 13.89
N ALA A 52 -2.52 -7.69 14.99
CA ALA A 52 -3.85 -8.30 15.12
C ALA A 52 -4.96 -7.23 15.19
N ASP A 53 -4.63 -6.02 15.69
CA ASP A 53 -5.52 -4.86 15.64
C ASP A 53 -5.41 -4.15 14.28
N LYS A 54 -6.36 -4.49 13.40
CA LYS A 54 -6.48 -3.92 12.05
C LYS A 54 -6.59 -2.38 12.04
N LYS A 55 -7.20 -1.75 13.06
CA LYS A 55 -7.36 -0.29 13.09
C LYS A 55 -6.04 0.39 13.34
N ARG A 56 -5.30 -0.09 14.34
CA ARG A 56 -3.96 0.42 14.67
C ARG A 56 -3.01 0.30 13.48
N LEU A 57 -3.08 -0.82 12.79
CA LEU A 57 -2.26 -1.08 11.61
C LEU A 57 -2.53 -0.11 10.46
N ILE A 58 -3.80 0.10 10.11
CA ILE A 58 -4.16 1.04 9.05
C ILE A 58 -3.66 2.45 9.40
N SER A 59 -3.81 2.89 10.65
CA SER A 59 -3.26 4.16 11.11
C SER A 59 -1.74 4.24 10.91
N MET A 60 -0.98 3.22 11.31
CA MET A 60 0.48 3.19 11.12
C MET A 60 0.91 3.29 9.65
N ILE A 61 0.20 2.58 8.75
CA ILE A 61 0.50 2.63 7.31
C ILE A 61 0.21 4.03 6.75
N LEU A 62 -0.93 4.62 7.12
CA LEU A 62 -1.30 5.95 6.67
C LEU A 62 -0.35 7.02 7.21
N ASP A 63 0.07 6.93 8.48
CA ASP A 63 1.03 7.86 9.08
C ASP A 63 2.42 7.76 8.42
N ALA A 64 2.83 6.55 7.99
CA ALA A 64 4.10 6.34 7.29
C ALA A 64 4.10 6.86 5.84
N THR A 65 2.93 6.93 5.19
CA THR A 65 2.79 7.26 3.77
C THR A 65 2.26 8.67 3.51
N ALA A 66 1.55 9.26 4.48
CA ALA A 66 1.03 10.62 4.42
C ALA A 66 1.76 11.52 5.43
N SER A 67 3.00 11.87 5.11
CA SER A 67 3.86 12.71 5.95
C SER A 67 3.36 14.16 6.09
N GLU A 68 2.51 14.62 5.17
CA GLU A 68 1.87 15.93 5.25
C GLU A 68 0.58 15.87 6.11
N PRO A 69 0.48 16.64 7.22
CA PRO A 69 -0.67 16.57 8.12
C PRO A 69 -2.02 16.94 7.48
N ALA A 70 -2.02 17.88 6.54
CA ALA A 70 -3.22 18.28 5.81
C ALA A 70 -3.73 17.13 4.92
N PHE A 71 -2.81 16.48 4.20
CA PHE A 71 -3.12 15.31 3.37
C PHE A 71 -3.61 14.13 4.23
N ARG A 72 -2.96 13.85 5.37
CA ARG A 72 -3.38 12.82 6.31
C ARG A 72 -4.80 13.04 6.86
N THR A 73 -5.15 14.29 7.15
CA THR A 73 -6.49 14.69 7.59
C THR A 73 -7.54 14.46 6.50
N MET A 74 -7.24 14.87 5.26
CA MET A 74 -8.12 14.65 4.11
C MET A 74 -8.37 13.16 3.87
N LEU A 75 -7.31 12.33 3.89
CA LEU A 75 -7.43 10.89 3.74
C LEU A 75 -8.32 10.24 4.82
N ASN A 76 -8.19 10.67 6.07
CA ASN A 76 -9.07 10.18 7.16
C ASN A 76 -10.54 10.55 6.92
N PHE A 77 -10.79 11.78 6.47
CA PHE A 77 -12.14 12.24 6.16
C PHE A 77 -12.76 11.39 5.05
N GLU A 78 -12.05 11.21 3.94
CA GLU A 78 -12.52 10.38 2.82
C GLU A 78 -12.75 8.92 3.21
N ALA A 79 -11.81 8.30 3.94
CA ALA A 79 -11.95 6.92 4.40
C ALA A 79 -13.18 6.73 5.31
N LYS A 80 -13.47 7.71 6.18
CA LYS A 80 -14.68 7.69 7.00
C LYS A 80 -15.94 7.81 6.15
N GLN A 81 -15.98 8.76 5.23
CA GLN A 81 -17.12 8.95 4.32
C GLN A 81 -17.40 7.69 3.50
N LEU A 82 -16.37 7.00 3.02
CA LEU A 82 -16.52 5.74 2.29
C LEU A 82 -17.04 4.59 3.16
N THR A 83 -16.70 4.58 4.45
CA THR A 83 -17.22 3.58 5.40
C THR A 83 -18.68 3.84 5.74
N ASP A 84 -19.05 5.11 5.91
CA ASP A 84 -20.41 5.50 6.30
C ASP A 84 -21.40 5.36 5.13
N ASN A 85 -20.93 5.41 3.88
CA ASN A 85 -21.74 5.25 2.66
C ASN A 85 -21.70 3.83 2.04
N GLY A 86 -20.91 2.92 2.62
CA GLY A 86 -20.66 1.57 2.10
C GLY A 86 -21.54 0.48 2.72
#